data_AF-A0A5E6NVT5-F1
#
_entry.id   AF-A0A5E6NVT5-F1
#
_cell.length_a   1.000
_cell.length_b   1.000
_cell.length_c   1.000
_cell.angle_alpha   90.00
_cell.angle_beta   90.00
_cell.angle_gamma   90.00
#
_symmetry.space_group_name_H-M   'P 1'
#
loop_
_entity.id
_entity.type
_entity.pdbx_description
1 polymer ?
#
loop_
_entity_poly.entity_id
_entity_poly.type
_entity_poly.pdbx_seq_one_letter_code
_entity_poly.pdbx_strand_id
1 'polypeptide(L)'
;MSAQDLDPLETQEWLEAFKSVARIEGDDRAKFLLNQLMDMAHKEGMDLPTGVNTSYLNSIAKEKEVQQTLTPILKKEFQLLSLECNGNGGQGQSITL
;
A
#
# COMPACT_ATOMS: atom_id res chain seq x y z
N MET A 1 -5.67 -13.90 -6.57
CA MET A 1 -5.89 -15.16 -5.84
C MET A 1 -4.62 -15.97 -6.00
N SER A 2 -3.72 -15.95 -5.01
CA SER A 2 -2.45 -16.67 -5.11
C SER A 2 -2.72 -18.16 -5.06
N ALA A 3 -2.11 -18.88 -5.99
CA ALA A 3 -2.51 -20.22 -6.39
C ALA A 3 -1.94 -21.35 -5.51
N GLN A 4 -1.53 -21.11 -4.25
CA GLN A 4 -0.97 -22.16 -3.38
C GLN A 4 -1.18 -21.86 -1.89
N ASP A 5 -2.43 -21.71 -1.46
CA ASP A 5 -2.72 -21.89 -0.03
C ASP A 5 -2.81 -23.39 0.25
N LEU A 6 -1.93 -23.90 1.12
CA LEU A 6 -1.86 -25.32 1.48
C LEU A 6 -3.08 -25.76 2.30
N ASP A 7 -3.66 -24.85 3.08
CA ASP A 7 -4.87 -25.08 3.86
C ASP A 7 -5.75 -23.81 3.87
N PRO A 8 -6.65 -23.66 2.89
CA PRO A 8 -7.51 -22.49 2.80
C PRO A 8 -8.56 -22.43 3.92
N LEU A 9 -8.90 -23.56 4.55
CA LEU A 9 -9.85 -23.56 5.67
C LEU A 9 -9.19 -22.95 6.90
N GLU A 10 -7.98 -23.39 7.24
CA GLU A 10 -7.22 -22.82 8.34
C GLU A 10 -7.01 -21.32 8.09
N THR A 11 -6.51 -20.92 6.93
CA THR A 11 -6.34 -19.48 6.60
C THR A 11 -7.63 -18.69 6.82
N GLN A 12 -8.79 -19.24 6.45
CA GLN A 12 -10.08 -18.58 6.68
C GLN A 12 -10.42 -18.46 8.16
N GLU A 13 -10.21 -19.51 8.96
CA GLU A 13 -10.46 -19.49 10.40
C GLU A 13 -9.59 -18.44 11.11
N TRP A 14 -8.32 -18.35 10.76
CA TRP A 14 -7.41 -17.35 11.32
C TRP A 14 -7.82 -15.92 10.93
N LEU A 15 -8.25 -15.69 9.68
CA LEU A 15 -8.76 -14.39 9.23
C LEU A 15 -10.06 -13.99 9.95
N GLU A 16 -10.99 -14.92 10.14
CA GLU A 16 -12.22 -14.65 10.89
C GLU A 16 -11.94 -14.40 12.38
N ALA A 17 -10.99 -15.13 12.98
CA ALA A 17 -10.54 -14.86 14.34
C ALA A 17 -9.95 -13.44 14.49
N PHE A 18 -9.09 -13.03 13.54
CA PHE A 18 -8.54 -11.67 13.53
C PHE A 18 -9.61 -10.59 13.38
N LYS A 19 -10.57 -10.79 12.45
CA LYS A 19 -11.72 -9.88 12.28
C LYS A 19 -12.55 -9.77 13.55
N SER A 20 -12.78 -10.88 14.25
CA SER A 20 -13.51 -10.89 15.52
C SER A 20 -12.80 -10.06 16.59
N VAL A 21 -11.47 -10.21 16.73
CA VAL A 21 -10.66 -9.39 17.66
C VAL A 21 -10.76 -7.91 17.31
N ALA A 22 -10.60 -7.55 16.03
CA ALA A 22 -10.74 -6.17 15.58
C ALA A 22 -12.13 -5.59 15.88
N ARG A 23 -13.19 -6.39 15.73
CA ARG A 23 -14.58 -5.95 15.97
C ARG A 23 -14.93 -5.81 17.45
N ILE A 24 -14.43 -6.70 18.30
CA ILE A 24 -14.80 -6.77 19.72
C ILE A 24 -13.86 -5.92 20.58
N GLU A 25 -12.55 -6.05 20.38
CA GLU A 25 -11.52 -5.41 21.19
C GLU A 25 -11.00 -4.10 20.56
N GLY A 26 -11.29 -3.86 19.28
CA GLY A 26 -10.96 -2.63 18.56
C GLY A 26 -9.61 -2.66 17.82
N ASP A 27 -9.35 -1.58 17.07
CA ASP A 27 -8.22 -1.47 16.15
C ASP A 27 -6.86 -1.55 16.85
N ASP A 28 -6.74 -0.96 18.04
CA ASP A 28 -5.46 -0.91 18.78
C ASP A 28 -5.01 -2.32 19.20
N ARG A 29 -5.97 -3.16 19.61
CA ARG A 29 -5.69 -4.55 19.95
C ARG A 29 -5.32 -5.39 18.73
N ALA A 30 -6.04 -5.21 17.62
CA ALA A 30 -5.76 -5.92 16.38
C ALA A 30 -4.36 -5.59 15.84
N LYS A 31 -3.97 -4.31 15.87
CA LYS A 31 -2.60 -3.86 15.52
C LYS A 31 -1.55 -4.49 16.42
N PHE A 32 -1.79 -4.52 17.74
CA PHE A 32 -0.89 -5.18 18.68
C PHE A 32 -0.68 -6.66 18.33
N LEU A 33 -1.77 -7.39 18.05
CA LEU A 33 -1.70 -8.80 17.71
C LEU A 33 -0.95 -9.04 16.40
N LEU A 34 -1.17 -8.21 15.38
CA LEU A 34 -0.46 -8.29 14.11
C LEU A 34 1.05 -8.05 14.27
N ASN A 35 1.44 -7.05 15.07
CA ASN A 35 2.85 -6.77 15.36
C ASN A 35 3.51 -7.96 16.06
N GLN A 36 2.84 -8.57 17.04
CA GLN A 36 3.36 -9.75 17.73
C GLN A 36 3.59 -10.94 16.79
N LEU A 37 2.70 -11.15 15.81
CA LEU A 37 2.85 -12.19 14.79
C LEU A 37 4.02 -11.90 13.84
N MET A 38 4.19 -10.64 13.42
CA MET A 38 5.33 -10.22 12.61
C MET A 38 6.66 -10.40 13.35
N ASP A 39 6.73 -10.01 14.63
CA ASP A 39 7.91 -10.19 15.47
C ASP A 39 8.26 -11.67 15.67
N MET A 40 7.26 -12.53 15.82
CA MET A 40 7.44 -13.97 15.90
C MET A 40 8.02 -14.53 14.60
N ALA A 41 7.44 -14.17 13.45
CA ALA A 41 7.92 -14.61 12.15
C ALA A 41 9.37 -14.15 11.89
N HIS A 42 9.72 -12.92 12.27
CA HIS A 42 11.11 -12.44 12.20
C HIS A 42 12.06 -13.25 13.08
N LYS A 43 11.66 -13.60 14.31
CA LYS A 43 12.48 -14.41 15.24
C LYS A 43 12.72 -15.83 14.73
N GLU A 44 11.71 -16.42 14.09
CA GLU A 44 11.80 -17.74 13.47
C GLU A 44 12.59 -17.72 12.14
N GLY A 45 13.07 -16.54 11.71
CA GLY A 45 13.87 -16.41 10.48
C GLY A 45 13.05 -16.54 9.20
N MET A 46 11.73 -16.35 9.27
CA MET A 46 10.88 -16.33 8.09
C MET A 46 11.25 -15.13 7.22
N ASP A 47 11.45 -15.37 5.93
CA ASP A 47 11.76 -14.32 4.94
C ASP A 47 10.48 -13.51 4.66
N LEU A 48 10.21 -12.54 5.54
CA LEU A 48 9.13 -11.60 5.36
C LEU A 48 9.60 -10.50 4.38
N PRO A 49 8.77 -10.08 3.41
CA PRO A 49 9.10 -8.96 2.56
C PRO A 49 9.41 -7.74 3.43
N THR A 50 10.67 -7.33 3.41
CA THR A 50 11.16 -6.17 4.15
C THR A 50 10.57 -4.92 3.51
N GLY A 51 9.53 -4.38 4.14
CA GLY A 51 8.78 -3.26 3.62
C GLY A 51 7.30 -3.50 3.83
N VAL A 52 6.76 -2.98 4.92
CA VAL A 52 5.31 -2.87 5.09
C VAL A 52 4.84 -1.93 3.98
N ASN A 53 4.38 -2.49 2.86
CA ASN A 53 3.62 -1.74 1.88
C ASN A 53 2.24 -1.51 2.49
N THR A 54 2.16 -0.59 3.45
CA THR A 54 0.87 -0.06 3.87
C THR A 54 0.25 0.56 2.63
N SER A 55 -1.01 0.24 2.35
CA SER A 55 -1.74 0.96 1.32
C SER A 55 -1.53 2.45 1.58
N TYR A 56 -1.01 3.17 0.59
CA TYR A 56 -0.85 4.62 0.68
C TYR A 56 -2.25 5.21 0.82
N LEU A 57 -2.66 5.42 2.07
CA LEU A 57 -3.91 6.07 2.41
C LEU A 57 -3.57 7.51 2.73
N ASN A 58 -4.04 8.40 1.87
CA ASN A 58 -3.95 9.82 2.14
C ASN A 58 -4.82 10.15 3.36
N SER A 59 -4.19 10.59 4.46
CA SER A 59 -4.87 11.03 5.67
C SER A 59 -5.42 12.46 5.58
N ILE A 60 -5.14 13.19 4.50
CA ILE A 60 -5.63 14.54 4.26
C ILE A 60 -6.98 14.44 3.53
N ALA A 61 -8.04 14.93 4.16
CA ALA A 61 -9.35 15.04 3.51
C ALA A 61 -9.25 15.92 2.26
N LYS A 62 -10.04 15.62 1.22
CA LYS A 62 -9.92 16.28 -0.09
C LYS A 62 -10.07 17.81 0.00
N GLU A 63 -10.88 18.28 0.95
CA GLU A 63 -11.14 19.70 1.19
C GLU A 63 -9.98 20.40 1.93
N LYS A 64 -9.06 19.62 2.50
CA LYS A 64 -7.86 20.08 3.22
C LYS A 64 -6.58 19.93 2.39
N GLU A 65 -6.66 19.32 1.20
CA GLU A 65 -5.55 19.29 0.27
C GLU A 65 -5.27 20.70 -0.25
N VAL A 66 -4.01 21.14 -0.18
CA VAL A 66 -3.60 22.41 -0.77
C VAL A 66 -3.40 22.20 -2.26
N GLN A 67 -4.15 22.94 -3.09
CA GLN A 67 -3.83 23.03 -4.51
C GLN A 67 -2.47 23.70 -4.66
N GLN A 68 -1.46 22.90 -4.98
CA GLN A 68 -0.15 23.43 -5.32
C GLN A 68 -0.22 24.07 -6.70
N THR A 69 -0.13 25.39 -6.76
CA THR A 69 0.04 26.12 -8.01
C THR A 69 1.47 25.86 -8.50
N LEU A 70 1.64 24.91 -9.41
CA LEU A 70 2.92 24.69 -10.07
C LEU A 70 3.35 26.00 -10.75
N THR A 71 4.54 26.48 -10.41
CA THR A 71 5.07 27.70 -11.02
C THR A 71 5.24 27.47 -12.54
N PRO A 72 5.18 28.53 -13.37
CA PRO A 72 5.31 28.39 -14.81
C PRO A 72 6.60 27.68 -15.26
N ILE A 73 7.68 27.80 -14.48
CA ILE A 73 8.97 27.15 -14.73
C ILE A 73 8.84 25.63 -14.54
N LEU A 74 8.32 25.18 -13.40
CA LEU A 74 8.11 23.75 -13.12
C LEU A 74 7.11 23.12 -14.09
N LYS A 75 6.06 23.86 -14.48
CA LYS A 75 5.09 23.39 -15.49
C LYS A 75 5.76 23.17 -16.85
N LYS A 76 6.68 24.04 -17.24
CA LYS A 76 7.43 23.90 -18.50
C LYS A 76 8.44 22.76 -18.44
N GLU A 77 9.13 22.59 -17.32
CA GLU A 77 10.06 21.46 -17.12
C GLU A 77 9.33 20.11 -17.14
N PHE A 78 8.18 19.99 -16.48
CA PHE A 78 7.37 18.76 -16.50
C PHE A 78 6.85 18.43 -17.92
N GLN A 79 6.50 19.47 -18.70
CA GLN A 79 6.05 19.31 -20.09
C GLN A 79 7.21 18.95 -21.05
N LEU A 80 8.43 19.45 -20.81
CA LEU A 80 9.62 19.09 -21.59
C LEU A 80 10.04 17.63 -21.32
N LEU A 81 10.04 17.20 -20.05
CA LEU A 81 10.29 15.79 -19.67
C LEU A 81 9.28 14.82 -20.30
N SER A 82 8.04 15.24 -20.48
CA SER A 82 7.00 14.43 -21.14
C SER A 82 7.19 14.30 -22.66
N LEU A 83 7.88 15.25 -23.30
CA LEU A 83 8.15 15.23 -24.74
C LEU A 83 9.38 14.39 -25.10
N GLU A 84 10.36 14.28 -24.21
CA GLU A 84 11.56 13.44 -24.40
C GLU A 84 11.22 11.94 -24.49
N CYS A 85 10.11 11.51 -23.89
CA CYS A 85 9.64 10.12 -23.95
C CYS A 85 8.99 9.70 -25.28
N ASN A 86 8.60 10.64 -26.16
CA ASN A 86 7.92 10.31 -27.43
C ASN A 86 8.89 9.96 -28.58
N GLY A 87 10.20 9.92 -28.33
CA GLY A 87 11.23 9.54 -29.31
C GLY A 87 11.57 8.04 -29.36
N ASN A 88 11.10 7.24 -28.42
CA ASN A 88 11.29 5.79 -28.41
C ASN A 88 9.93 5.12 -28.33
N GLY A 89 9.62 4.24 -29.29
CA GLY A 89 8.33 3.56 -29.43
C GLY A 89 7.97 2.61 -28.28
N GLY A 90 7.75 3.15 -27.09
CA GLY A 90 7.30 2.47 -25.89
C GLY A 90 6.04 3.16 -25.38
N GLN A 91 4.97 2.37 -25.22
CA GLN A 91 3.61 2.79 -24.93
C GLN A 91 3.53 3.85 -23.81
N GLY A 92 3.05 5.04 -24.17
CA GLY A 92 2.74 6.09 -23.20
C GLY A 92 1.59 5.64 -22.30
N GLN A 93 1.89 5.39 -21.03
CA GLN A 93 0.83 5.28 -20.02
C GLN A 93 0.38 6.70 -19.67
N SER A 94 -0.86 7.02 -20.07
CA SER A 94 -1.55 8.21 -19.63
C SER A 94 -1.83 8.08 -18.14
N ILE A 95 -1.00 8.72 -17.31
CA ILE A 95 -1.32 8.93 -15.92
C ILE A 95 -2.23 10.17 -15.89
N THR A 96 -3.54 9.93 -15.92
CA THR A 96 -4.51 10.99 -15.63
C THR A 96 -4.46 11.23 -14.13
N LEU A 97 -4.13 12.46 -13.72
CA LEU A 97 -4.31 12.95 -12.35
C LEU A 97 -5.73 13.45 -12.16
#